data_AF-A0A8J5KWW0-F1
#
_entry.id   AF-A0A8J5KWW0-F1
#
_cell.length_a   1.000
_cell.length_b   1.000
_cell.length_c   1.000
_cell.angle_alpha   90.00
_cell.angle_beta   90.00
_cell.angle_gamma   90.00
#
_symmetry.space_group_name_H-M   'P 1'
#
loop_
_entity.id
_entity.type
_entity.pdbx_description
1 polymer ?
#
loop_
_entity_poly.entity_id
_entity_poly.type
_entity_poly.pdbx_seq_one_letter_code
_entity_poly.pdbx_strand_id
1 'polypeptide(L)'
;MHGGNGKVVYIDAEGTFHPDRIVSIAERFGMDAGAICDNIIYACVYTYEHQYNFLLGLAAKMSEAPFRLLIVDSVIALFWVDFSRRGELAER
;
A
#
# COMPACT_ATOMS: atom_id res chain seq x y z
N MET A 1 -3.65 25.12 -1.02
CA MET A 1 -3.92 23.67 -1.00
C MET A 1 -2.80 22.99 -1.75
N HIS A 2 -1.96 22.21 -1.07
CA HIS A 2 -0.87 21.46 -1.71
C HIS A 2 -1.23 19.98 -1.66
N GLY A 3 -1.25 19.32 -2.81
CA GLY A 3 -1.60 17.91 -2.94
C GLY A 3 -1.42 17.45 -4.38
N GLY A 4 -1.34 16.14 -4.61
CA GLY A 4 -1.11 15.57 -5.94
C GLY A 4 -2.36 15.54 -6.83
N ASN A 5 -3.55 15.70 -6.26
CA ASN A 5 -4.85 15.49 -6.92
C ASN A 5 -4.89 14.19 -7.75
N GLY A 6 -4.62 13.07 -7.07
CA GLY A 6 -4.68 11.74 -7.67
C GLY A 6 -4.90 10.66 -6.63
N LYS A 7 -5.07 9.42 -7.10
CA LYS A 7 -5.29 8.25 -6.26
C LYS A 7 -4.04 7.87 -5.48
N VAL A 8 -4.26 7.20 -4.36
CA VAL A 8 -3.23 6.65 -3.48
C VAL A 8 -3.37 5.14 -3.46
N VAL A 9 -2.24 4.43 -3.35
CA VAL A 9 -2.23 2.99 -3.08
C VAL A 9 -1.52 2.74 -1.76
N TYR A 10 -2.10 1.88 -0.92
CA TYR A 10 -1.52 1.39 0.32
C TYR A 10 -1.45 -0.13 0.28
N ILE A 11 -0.22 -0.66 0.28
CA ILE A 11 0.06 -2.09 0.38
C ILE A 11 0.46 -2.38 1.83
N ASP A 12 -0.30 -3.25 2.49
CA ASP A 12 -0.14 -3.59 3.90
C ASP A 12 0.32 -5.05 4.05
N ALA A 13 1.55 -5.22 4.50
CA ALA A 13 2.17 -6.52 4.77
C ALA A 13 2.01 -6.97 6.23
N GLU A 14 1.58 -6.07 7.13
CA GLU A 14 1.57 -6.32 8.57
C GLU A 14 0.16 -6.19 9.21
N GLY A 15 -0.83 -5.71 8.45
CA GLY A 15 -2.19 -5.48 8.92
C GLY A 15 -2.34 -4.23 9.80
N THR A 16 -1.51 -3.21 9.57
CA THR A 16 -1.44 -1.97 10.38
C THR A 16 -2.37 -0.86 9.88
N PHE A 17 -2.96 -1.02 8.68
CA PHE A 17 -3.84 -0.03 8.11
C PHE A 17 -5.19 0.00 8.84
N HIS A 18 -5.58 1.19 9.31
CA HIS A 18 -6.87 1.42 9.96
C HIS A 18 -7.64 2.53 9.23
N PRO A 19 -8.77 2.22 8.57
CA PRO A 19 -9.56 3.22 7.84
C PRO A 19 -10.11 4.32 8.75
N ASP A 20 -10.41 4.02 10.01
CA ASP A 20 -10.87 5.00 10.99
C ASP A 20 -9.86 6.16 11.18
N ARG A 21 -8.56 5.89 11.03
CA ARG A 21 -7.54 6.95 11.07
C ARG A 21 -7.66 7.90 9.87
N ILE A 22 -8.01 7.39 8.70
CA ILE A 22 -8.26 8.21 7.51
C ILE A 22 -9.49 9.09 7.71
N VAL A 23 -10.56 8.54 8.30
CA VAL A 23 -11.79 9.29 8.63
C VAL A 23 -11.48 10.46 9.57
N SER A 24 -10.78 10.20 10.68
CA SER A 24 -10.42 11.26 11.63
C SER A 24 -9.52 12.35 11.01
N ILE A 25 -8.63 11.98 10.09
CA ILE A 25 -7.80 12.94 9.35
C ILE A 25 -8.67 13.76 8.38
N ALA A 26 -9.58 13.12 7.64
CA ALA A 26 -10.49 13.78 6.71
C ALA A 26 -11.37 14.82 7.42
N GLU A 27 -11.97 14.45 8.56
CA GLU A 27 -12.80 15.33 9.39
C GLU A 27 -12.03 16.57 9.87
N ARG A 28 -10.77 16.39 10.31
CA ARG A 28 -9.90 17.50 10.72
C ARG A 28 -9.69 18.54 9.61
N PHE A 29 -9.68 18.10 8.35
CA PHE A 29 -9.54 18.97 7.19
C PHE A 29 -10.88 19.39 6.57
N GLY A 30 -12.02 19.00 7.16
CA GLY A 30 -13.36 19.31 6.65
C GLY A 30 -13.65 18.67 5.29
N MET A 31 -13.04 17.51 5.01
CA MET A 31 -13.19 16.78 3.75
C MET A 31 -14.17 15.61 3.90
N ASP A 32 -14.79 15.19 2.79
CA ASP A 32 -15.66 14.04 2.78
C ASP A 32 -14.86 12.73 2.94
N ALA A 33 -15.08 12.04 4.05
CA ALA A 33 -14.32 10.83 4.39
C ALA A 33 -14.59 9.69 3.42
N GLY A 34 -15.83 9.56 2.92
CA GLY A 34 -16.20 8.53 1.94
C GLY A 34 -15.42 8.68 0.64
N ALA A 35 -15.43 9.88 0.05
CA ALA A 35 -14.70 10.21 -1.16
C ALA A 35 -13.18 10.07 -0.99
N ILE A 36 -12.63 10.37 0.19
CA ILE A 36 -11.20 10.13 0.47
C ILE A 36 -10.90 8.63 0.51
N CYS A 37 -11.69 7.84 1.22
CA CYS A 37 -11.51 6.40 1.30
C CYS A 37 -11.62 5.73 -0.09
N ASP A 38 -12.59 6.15 -0.92
CA ASP A 38 -12.73 5.67 -2.30
C ASP A 38 -11.52 6.01 -3.19
N ASN A 39 -10.76 7.04 -2.83
CA ASN A 39 -9.56 7.46 -3.54
C ASN A 39 -8.29 6.69 -3.10
N ILE A 40 -8.40 5.79 -2.12
CA ILE A 40 -7.31 4.95 -1.62
C ILE A 40 -7.55 3.50 -2.06
N ILE A 41 -6.64 2.95 -2.87
CA ILE A 41 -6.58 1.52 -3.12
C ILE A 41 -5.83 0.87 -1.98
N TYR A 42 -6.49 0.01 -1.22
CA TYR A 42 -5.90 -0.77 -0.15
C TYR A 42 -5.75 -2.23 -0.57
N ALA A 43 -4.61 -2.85 -0.23
CA ALA A 43 -4.40 -4.28 -0.41
C ALA A 43 -3.56 -4.84 0.74
N CYS A 44 -3.98 -5.99 1.27
CA CYS A 44 -3.17 -6.76 2.21
C CYS A 44 -2.42 -7.88 1.48
N VAL A 45 -1.12 -8.00 1.74
CA VAL A 45 -0.23 -8.97 1.11
C VAL A 45 0.41 -9.86 2.18
N TYR A 46 0.59 -11.15 1.87
CA TYR A 46 0.94 -12.16 2.88
C TYR A 46 2.22 -12.95 2.54
N THR A 47 2.77 -12.80 1.33
CA THR A 47 4.03 -13.40 0.89
C THR A 47 4.78 -12.42 -0.01
N TYR A 48 6.10 -12.60 -0.14
CA TYR A 48 6.90 -11.81 -1.08
C TYR A 48 6.36 -11.93 -2.52
N GLU A 49 6.00 -13.13 -2.96
CA GLU A 49 5.47 -13.37 -4.30
C GLU A 49 4.14 -12.64 -4.53
N HIS A 50 3.24 -12.64 -3.54
CA HIS A 50 1.98 -11.89 -3.62
C HIS A 50 2.24 -10.38 -3.72
N GLN A 51 3.16 -9.84 -2.91
CA GLN A 51 3.56 -8.43 -2.98
C GLN A 51 4.12 -8.06 -4.37
N TYR A 52 4.99 -8.91 -4.91
CA TYR A 52 5.59 -8.71 -6.23
C TYR A 52 4.55 -8.71 -7.35
N ASN A 53 3.69 -9.73 -7.39
CA ASN A 53 2.64 -9.84 -8.41
C ASN A 53 1.61 -8.71 -8.31
N PHE A 54 1.27 -8.28 -7.09
CA PHE A 54 0.38 -7.14 -6.88
C PHE A 54 0.96 -5.85 -7.46
N LEU A 55 2.26 -5.58 -7.23
CA LEU A 55 2.94 -4.41 -7.78
C LEU A 55 2.96 -4.40 -9.31
N LEU A 56 3.16 -5.56 -9.95
CA LEU A 56 3.10 -5.69 -11.41
C LEU A 56 1.70 -5.35 -11.97
N GLY A 57 0.65 -5.94 -11.37
CA GLY A 57 -0.72 -5.63 -11.76
C GLY A 57 -1.11 -4.17 -11.49
N LEU A 58 -0.59 -3.60 -10.40
CA LEU A 58 -0.81 -2.21 -10.05
C LEU A 58 -0.16 -1.25 -11.06
N ALA A 59 1.04 -1.55 -11.55
CA ALA A 59 1.72 -0.73 -12.54
C ALA A 59 0.86 -0.54 -13.81
N ALA A 60 0.16 -1.60 -14.26
CA ALA A 60 -0.80 -1.49 -15.36
C ALA A 60 -1.96 -0.54 -15.03
N LYS A 61 -2.59 -0.68 -13.85
CA LYS A 61 -3.65 0.24 -13.40
C LYS A 61 -3.18 1.69 -13.28
N MET A 62 -1.94 1.90 -12.84
CA MET A 62 -1.35 3.23 -12.71
C MET A 62 -1.12 3.92 -14.06
N SER A 63 -1.12 3.17 -15.17
CA SER A 63 -1.09 3.75 -16.52
C SER A 63 -2.45 4.28 -16.98
N GLU A 64 -3.56 3.81 -16.39
CA GLU A 64 -4.93 4.12 -16.82
C GLU A 64 -5.55 5.30 -16.05
N ALA A 65 -5.05 5.61 -14.85
CA ALA A 65 -5.58 6.64 -13.99
C ALA A 65 -4.45 7.40 -13.26
N PRO A 66 -4.68 8.66 -12.85
CA PRO A 66 -3.65 9.44 -12.17
C PRO A 66 -3.47 8.98 -10.72
N PHE A 67 -2.38 8.24 -10.46
CA PHE A 67 -1.89 7.96 -9.12
C PHE A 67 -0.76 8.91 -8.76
N ARG A 68 -0.65 9.26 -7.47
CA ARG A 68 0.34 10.24 -7.00
C ARG A 68 1.11 9.80 -5.77
N LEU A 69 0.74 8.67 -5.17
CA LEU A 69 1.41 8.10 -4.01
C LEU A 69 1.19 6.58 -3.97
N LEU A 70 2.28 5.85 -3.72
CA LEU A 70 2.30 4.42 -3.43
C LEU A 70 3.00 4.23 -2.09
N ILE A 71 2.34 3.59 -1.14
CA ILE A 71 2.85 3.25 0.18
C ILE A 71 2.95 1.72 0.28
N VAL A 72 4.05 1.23 0.83
CA VAL A 72 4.25 -0.19 1.15
C VAL A 72 4.71 -0.29 2.60
N ASP A 73 3.90 -0.91 3.45
CA ASP A 73 4.10 -0.98 4.90
C ASP A 73 4.00 -2.43 5.40
N SER A 74 5.07 -3.12 5.80
CA SER A 74 6.49 -2.79 5.60
C SER A 74 7.07 -3.55 4.42
N VAL A 75 7.81 -2.85 3.54
CA VAL A 75 8.37 -3.41 2.31
C VAL A 75 9.23 -4.68 2.50
N ILE A 76 9.92 -4.81 3.64
CA ILE A 76 10.81 -5.94 3.95
C ILE A 76 10.15 -7.06 4.75
N ALA A 77 8.99 -6.85 5.36
CA ALA A 77 8.42 -7.77 6.35
C ALA A 77 8.27 -9.20 5.80
N LEU A 78 7.73 -9.32 4.60
CA LEU A 78 7.49 -10.62 3.96
C LEU A 78 8.79 -11.30 3.51
N PHE A 79 9.81 -10.52 3.11
CA PHE A 79 11.12 -11.08 2.76
C PHE A 79 11.80 -11.72 3.97
N TRP A 80 11.71 -11.11 5.14
CA TRP A 80 12.28 -11.70 6.36
C TRP A 80 11.61 -13.03 6.68
N VAL A 81 10.29 -13.13 6.57
CA VAL A 81 9.57 -14.37 6.83
C VAL A 81 9.92 -15.46 5.81
N ASP A 82 9.94 -15.12 4.52
CA ASP A 82 10.10 -16.09 3.44
C ASP A 82 11.56 -16.56 3.26
N PHE A 83 12.55 -15.68 3.48
CA PHE A 83 13.97 -15.99 3.26
C PHE A 83 14.74 -16.36 4.54
N SER A 84 14.38 -15.82 5.72
CA SER A 84 15.05 -16.23 6.97
C SER A 84 14.69 -17.66 7.38
N ARG A 85 13.51 -18.15 6.97
CA ARG A 85 13.09 -19.54 7.20
C ARG A 85 13.81 -20.54 6.29
N ARG A 86 14.47 -20.10 5.22
CA ARG A 86 15.12 -20.98 4.24
C ARG A 86 16.64 -21.13 4.44
N GLY A 87 17.27 -20.31 5.27
CA GLY A 87 18.74 -20.32 5.41
C GLY A 87 19.49 -19.89 4.14
N GLU A 88 18.78 -19.42 3.10
CA GLU A 88 19.31 -19.10 1.77
C GLU A 88 19.93 -17.68 1.66
N LEU A 89 20.28 -17.06 2.79
CA LEU A 89 20.93 -15.73 2.80
C LEU A 89 22.48 -15.79 2.71
N ALA A 90 23.05 -16.96 2.40
CA ALA A 90 24.49 -17.07 2.17
C ALA A 90 24.84 -18.11 1.10
N GLU A 91 24.78 -17.71 -0.17
CA GLU A 91 25.91 -17.91 -1.08
C GLU A 91 26.09 -16.59 -1.86
N ARG A 92 27.18 -15.87 -1.55
CA ARG A 92 27.67 -14.73 -2.33
C ARG A 92 28.82 -15.20 -3.19
#